data_AF-A0A4Q5AT64-F1
#
_entry.id   AF-A0A4Q5AT64-F1
#
_cell.length_a   1.000
_cell.length_b   1.000
_cell.length_c   1.000
_cell.angle_alpha   90.00
_cell.angle_beta   90.00
_cell.angle_gamma   90.00
#
_symmetry.space_group_name_H-M   'P 1'
#
loop_
_entity.id
_entity.type
_entity.pdbx_description
1 polymer ?
#
loop_
_entity_poly.entity_id
_entity_poly.type
_entity_poly.pdbx_seq_one_letter_code
_entity_poly.pdbx_strand_id
1 'polypeptide(L)' 'MCEYCGNPTHGMDCMDCHCAICASCLLGELCPDCAADNW' A
#
# COMPACT_ATOMS: atom_id res chain seq x y z
N MET A 1 0.36 -0.82 -10.86
CA MET A 1 -0.55 -1.92 -10.46
C MET A 1 -0.19 -2.29 -9.03
N CYS A 2 -1.15 -2.68 -8.19
CA CYS A 2 -0.90 -2.94 -6.78
C CYS A 2 0.06 -4.13 -6.66
N GLU A 3 1.15 -3.97 -5.93
CA GLU A 3 2.17 -5.03 -5.82
C GLU A 3 1.67 -6.27 -5.08
N TYR A 4 0.66 -6.11 -4.21
CA TYR A 4 0.13 -7.20 -3.39
C TYR A 4 -0.96 -8.02 -4.09
N CYS A 5 -1.86 -7.37 -4.82
CA CYS A 5 -3.06 -8.01 -5.37
C CYS A 5 -3.24 -7.80 -6.89
N GLY A 6 -2.35 -7.06 -7.54
CA GLY A 6 -2.40 -6.79 -8.98
C GLY A 6 -3.47 -5.80 -9.44
N ASN A 7 -4.36 -5.35 -8.54
CA ASN A 7 -5.44 -4.41 -8.89
C ASN A 7 -4.92 -3.02 -9.30
N PRO A 8 -5.68 -2.26 -10.10
CA PRO A 8 -5.33 -0.87 -10.41
C PRO A 8 -5.29 -0.01 -9.13
N THR A 9 -4.20 0.75 -8.97
CA THR A 9 -3.96 1.57 -7.77
C THR A 9 -4.63 2.94 -7.85
N HIS A 10 -5.05 3.40 -9.03
CA HIS A 10 -5.62 4.75 -9.25
C HIS A 10 -4.78 5.89 -8.65
N GLY A 11 -3.45 5.75 -8.66
CA GLY A 11 -2.54 6.77 -8.10
C GLY A 11 -2.49 6.77 -6.57
N MET A 12 -2.82 5.65 -5.93
CA MET A 12 -2.49 5.41 -4.52
C MET A 12 -1.09 4.79 -4.40
N ASP A 13 -0.36 5.29 -3.40
CA ASP A 13 0.96 4.85 -3.00
C ASP A 13 1.08 4.90 -1.47
N CYS A 14 1.94 4.05 -0.92
CA CYS A 14 2.23 4.05 0.52
C CYS A 14 2.94 5.34 0.91
N MET A 15 2.53 6.00 2.00
CA MET A 15 3.14 7.27 2.41
C MET A 15 4.63 7.14 2.78
N ASP A 16 5.05 5.98 3.27
CA ASP A 16 6.41 5.78 3.81
C ASP A 16 7.39 5.28 2.74
N CYS A 17 7.06 4.18 2.07
CA CYS A 17 7.92 3.55 1.08
C CYS A 17 7.54 3.85 -0.39
N HIS A 18 6.45 4.59 -0.63
CA HIS A 18 5.94 4.94 -1.97
C HIS A 18 5.71 3.75 -2.92
N CYS A 19 5.48 2.55 -2.38
CA CYS A 19 5.14 1.38 -3.17
C CYS A 19 3.74 1.52 -3.79
N ALA A 20 3.54 0.92 -4.97
CA ALA A 20 2.27 1.00 -5.67
C ALA A 20 1.24 0.09 -4.98
N ILE A 21 0.23 0.68 -4.34
CA ILE A 21 -0.76 -0.04 -3.55
C ILE A 21 -2.19 0.44 -3.86
N CYS A 22 -3.17 -0.45 -3.77
CA CYS A 22 -4.59 -0.08 -3.95
C CYS A 22 -5.26 0.19 -2.61
N ALA A 23 -6.39 0.93 -2.62
CA ALA A 23 -7.19 1.21 -1.42
C ALA A 23 -7.54 -0.03 -0.59
N SER A 24 -7.77 -1.18 -1.25
CA SER A 24 -8.14 -2.42 -0.57
C SER A 24 -6.99 -3.05 0.21
N CYS A 25 -5.74 -2.79 -0.17
CA CYS A 25 -4.55 -3.31 0.51
C CYS A 25 -3.95 -2.28 1.48
N LEU A 26 -4.36 -1.02 1.40
CA LEU A 26 -3.92 0.04 2.30
C LEU A 26 -4.45 -0.21 3.72
N LEU A 27 -3.54 -0.15 4.69
CA LEU A 27 -3.87 -0.24 6.11
C LEU A 27 -3.74 1.18 6.71
N GLY A 28 -4.80 1.97 6.55
CA GLY A 28 -4.78 3.40 6.88
C GLY A 28 -4.11 4.19 5.76
N GLU A 29 -2.86 4.62 5.97
CA GLU A 29 -2.03 5.37 5.02
C GLU A 29 -0.74 4.61 4.64
N LEU A 30 -0.56 3.41 5.21
CA LEU A 30 0.63 2.58 5.05
C LEU A 30 0.32 1.29 4.28
N CYS A 31 1.34 0.75 3.62
CA CYS A 31 1.30 -0.60 3.07
C CYS A 31 1.43 -1.66 4.17
N PRO A 32 1.06 -2.93 3.89
CA PRO A 32 1.14 -4.03 4.84
C PRO A 32 2.52 -4.18 5.49
N ASP A 33 3.61 -4.03 4.74
CA ASP A 33 4.97 -4.15 5.26
C ASP A 33 5.31 -3.01 6.24
N CYS A 34 5.08 -1.75 5.85
CA CYS A 34 5.33 -0.59 6.73
C CYS A 34 4.42 -0.59 7.97
N ALA A 35 3.18 -1.07 7.83
CA ALA A 35 2.25 -1.20 8.96
C ALA A 35 2.70 -2.29 9.95
N ALA A 36 3.32 -3.37 9.47
CA ALA A 36 3.82 -4.46 10.31
C ALA A 36 5.11 -4.08 11.08
N ASP A 37 5.98 -3.24 10.50
CA ASP A 37 7.22 -2.79 11.15
C ASP A 37 6.98 -1.79 12.30
N ASN A 38 5.80 -1.15 12.32
CA ASN A 38 5.41 -0.14 13.32
C ASN A 38 4.61 -0.71 14.51
N TRP A 39 4.48 -2.03 14.66
CA TRP A 39 3.72 -2.70 15.72
C TRP A 39 4.62 -3.49 16.68
#